data_AF-A0A1V4QMK4-F1
#
_entry.id   AF-A0A1V4QMK4-F1
#
_cell.length_a   1.000
_cell.length_b   1.000
_cell.length_c   1.000
_cell.angle_alpha   90.00
_cell.angle_beta   90.00
_cell.angle_gamma   90.00
#
_symmetry.space_group_name_H-M   'P 1'
#
loop_
_entity.id
_entity.type
_entity.pdbx_description
1 polymer ?
#
loop_
_entity_poly.entity_id
_entity_poly.type
_entity_poly.pdbx_seq_one_letter_code
_entity_poly.pdbx_strand_id
1 'polypeptide(L)'
;MPKVKLTPALKDEYQQLFDSCIIRDEKISEVEAILNKLIDYRNRYLAVGEPLGIPWYFIAVIHNMESSLNFARHLHNGDPLSARTVNVPAGRPKQGNPPFSWEESATDALKLKGLHNWSDWSLPGVLYKLEEYNGWGYRLYHPHVLSPYLWSGSNQYVSGKYVADGRWSDVAVSKQIGAAVCLRRLAELGMIELLQAPIIAVAEKEVAPGVPEAPAEPLLRYSDTESSTITENLQVFLNTIPGIFVRVDGYPGQRTSAAFKKVTGYYIYGDPRGET
;
A
#
# COMPACT_ATOMS: atom_id res chain seq x y z
N MET A 1 -6.54 24.02 -8.84
CA MET A 1 -6.37 22.78 -9.63
C MET A 1 -5.06 22.14 -9.20
N PRO A 2 -4.98 20.80 -9.08
CA PRO A 2 -3.72 20.16 -8.75
C PRO A 2 -2.71 20.40 -9.88
N LYS A 3 -1.44 20.64 -9.52
CA LYS A 3 -0.37 20.93 -10.49
C LYS A 3 -0.07 19.72 -11.38
N VAL A 4 -0.27 18.52 -10.84
CA VAL A 4 -0.22 17.24 -11.56
C VAL A 4 -1.66 16.72 -11.65
N LYS A 5 -2.05 16.14 -12.78
CA LYS A 5 -3.39 15.53 -12.96
C LYS A 5 -3.25 14.01 -13.02
N LEU A 6 -4.21 13.28 -12.46
CA LEU A 6 -4.28 11.82 -12.59
C LEU A 6 -4.75 11.43 -14.00
N THR A 7 -3.80 11.38 -14.94
CA THR A 7 -4.02 10.93 -16.32
C THR A 7 -4.04 9.40 -16.40
N PRO A 8 -4.57 8.80 -17.47
CA PRO A 8 -4.47 7.35 -17.68
C PRO A 8 -3.02 6.84 -17.60
N ALA A 9 -2.08 7.52 -18.24
CA ALA A 9 -0.66 7.15 -18.17
C ALA A 9 -0.10 7.17 -16.73
N LEU A 10 -0.49 8.16 -15.93
CA LEU A 10 -0.07 8.22 -14.52
C LEU A 10 -0.75 7.12 -13.68
N LYS A 11 -1.99 6.73 -14.02
CA LYS A 11 -2.63 5.59 -13.38
C LYS A 11 -1.85 4.29 -13.64
N ASP A 12 -1.48 4.06 -14.90
CA ASP A 12 -0.71 2.89 -15.31
C ASP A 12 0.67 2.87 -14.65
N GLU A 13 1.35 4.02 -14.55
CA GLU A 13 2.62 4.15 -13.84
C GLU A 13 2.48 3.75 -12.36
N TYR A 14 1.48 4.29 -11.65
CA TYR A 14 1.26 3.92 -10.25
C TYR A 14 0.95 2.43 -10.07
N GLN A 15 0.14 1.87 -10.96
CA GLN A 15 -0.20 0.44 -10.95
C GLN A 15 1.07 -0.41 -11.11
N GLN A 16 1.87 -0.14 -12.16
CA GLN A 16 3.12 -0.86 -12.42
C GLN A 16 4.13 -0.73 -11.27
N LEU A 17 4.29 0.46 -10.71
CA LEU A 17 5.20 0.68 -9.57
C LEU A 17 4.76 -0.10 -8.34
N PHE A 18 3.46 -0.18 -8.09
CA PHE A 18 2.92 -0.93 -6.97
C PHE A 18 3.03 -2.44 -7.18
N ASP A 19 2.73 -2.93 -8.38
CA ASP A 19 2.78 -4.36 -8.74
C ASP A 19 4.22 -4.90 -8.67
N SER A 20 5.19 -4.12 -9.14
CA SER A 20 6.63 -4.44 -9.09
C SER A 20 7.34 -4.02 -7.79
N CYS A 21 6.59 -3.51 -6.80
CA CYS A 21 7.14 -3.12 -5.51
C CYS A 21 7.59 -4.35 -4.72
N ILE A 22 8.90 -4.43 -4.44
CA ILE A 22 9.53 -5.43 -3.59
C ILE A 22 10.05 -4.73 -2.34
N ILE A 23 9.47 -5.07 -1.19
CA ILE A 23 9.94 -4.57 0.11
C ILE A 23 11.29 -5.21 0.40
N ARG A 24 12.27 -4.40 0.80
CA ARG A 24 13.60 -4.93 1.14
C ARG A 24 13.52 -5.80 2.38
N ASP A 25 14.18 -6.95 2.38
CA ASP A 25 14.08 -7.91 3.48
C ASP A 25 14.48 -7.30 4.83
N GLU A 26 15.53 -6.47 4.85
CA GLU A 26 15.97 -5.77 6.07
C GLU A 26 14.97 -4.74 6.61
N LYS A 27 13.92 -4.41 5.85
CA LYS A 27 12.86 -3.48 6.23
C LYS A 27 11.57 -4.16 6.66
N ILE A 28 11.40 -5.46 6.43
CA ILE A 28 10.13 -6.16 6.68
C ILE A 28 9.72 -6.07 8.14
N SER A 29 10.63 -6.32 9.10
CA SER A 29 10.29 -6.25 10.53
C SER A 29 9.85 -4.84 10.96
N GLU A 30 10.47 -3.80 10.40
CA GLU A 30 10.10 -2.40 10.66
C GLU A 30 8.71 -2.09 10.09
N VAL A 31 8.45 -2.53 8.86
CA VAL A 31 7.15 -2.41 8.18
C VAL A 31 6.06 -3.11 9.01
N GLU A 32 6.24 -4.36 9.38
CA GLU A 32 5.24 -5.14 10.15
C GLU A 32 4.97 -4.55 11.53
N ALA A 33 5.97 -4.00 12.21
CA ALA A 33 5.78 -3.28 13.46
C ALA A 33 4.87 -2.04 13.31
N ILE A 34 4.96 -1.34 12.19
CA ILE A 34 4.05 -0.24 11.84
C ILE A 34 2.64 -0.79 11.59
N LEU A 35 2.53 -1.83 10.76
CA LEU A 35 1.24 -2.40 10.36
C LEU A 35 0.43 -2.91 11.55
N ASN A 36 1.06 -3.58 12.51
CA ASN A 36 0.38 -4.06 13.72
C ASN A 36 -0.34 -2.91 14.43
N LYS A 37 0.33 -1.75 14.58
CA LYS A 37 -0.31 -0.55 15.15
C LYS A 37 -1.43 0.00 14.27
N LEU A 38 -1.26 0.01 12.95
CA LEU A 38 -2.34 0.46 12.04
C LEU A 38 -3.59 -0.39 12.19
N ILE A 39 -3.41 -1.71 12.31
CA ILE A 39 -4.49 -2.69 12.47
C ILE A 39 -5.14 -2.54 13.84
N ASP A 40 -4.36 -2.39 14.91
CA ASP A 40 -4.87 -2.17 16.28
C ASP A 40 -5.80 -0.94 16.37
N TYR A 41 -5.49 0.11 15.59
CA TYR A 41 -6.28 1.34 15.55
C TYR A 41 -7.31 1.38 14.41
N ARG A 42 -7.52 0.29 13.68
CA ARG A 42 -8.40 0.23 12.50
C ARG A 42 -9.79 0.83 12.75
N ASN A 43 -10.42 0.50 13.87
CA ASN A 43 -11.77 0.97 14.20
C ASN A 43 -11.84 2.50 14.33
N ARG A 44 -10.77 3.15 14.82
CA ARG A 44 -10.71 4.62 14.91
C ARG A 44 -10.63 5.25 13.53
N TYR A 45 -9.86 4.65 12.63
CA TYR A 45 -9.77 5.10 11.23
C TYR A 45 -11.08 4.90 10.48
N LEU A 46 -11.79 3.79 10.72
CA LEU A 46 -13.12 3.54 10.15
C LEU A 46 -14.14 4.61 10.60
N ALA A 47 -14.16 4.93 11.90
CA ALA A 47 -15.08 5.95 12.45
C ALA A 47 -14.94 7.33 11.79
N VAL A 48 -13.74 7.67 11.29
CA VAL A 48 -13.48 8.90 10.52
C VAL A 48 -13.73 8.70 9.03
N GLY A 49 -13.30 7.56 8.48
CA GLY A 49 -13.31 7.29 7.05
C GLY A 49 -14.69 7.03 6.48
N GLU A 50 -15.51 6.20 7.14
CA GLU A 50 -16.82 5.80 6.63
C GLU A 50 -17.76 6.99 6.37
N PRO A 51 -17.93 7.97 7.29
CA PRO A 51 -18.77 9.14 7.03
C PRO A 51 -18.27 10.05 5.91
N LEU A 52 -16.99 9.91 5.52
CA LEU A 52 -16.34 10.71 4.48
C LEU A 52 -16.14 9.94 3.17
N GLY A 53 -16.48 8.65 3.13
CA GLY A 53 -16.19 7.76 2.01
C GLY A 53 -14.68 7.56 1.75
N ILE A 54 -13.85 7.66 2.79
CA ILE A 54 -12.39 7.53 2.69
C ILE A 54 -11.98 6.17 3.27
N PRO A 55 -11.19 5.35 2.54
CA PRO A 55 -10.72 4.08 3.07
C PRO A 55 -9.87 4.25 4.33
N TRP A 56 -10.14 3.43 5.35
CA TRP A 56 -9.44 3.50 6.63
C TRP A 56 -7.92 3.42 6.48
N TYR A 57 -7.43 2.60 5.55
CA TYR A 57 -6.00 2.39 5.33
C TYR A 57 -5.30 3.63 4.79
N PHE A 58 -6.00 4.48 4.03
CA PHE A 58 -5.46 5.75 3.54
C PHE A 58 -5.22 6.71 4.71
N ILE A 59 -6.19 6.83 5.61
CA ILE A 59 -6.09 7.66 6.82
C ILE A 59 -4.98 7.12 7.73
N ALA A 60 -4.92 5.80 7.90
CA ALA A 60 -3.93 5.13 8.74
C ALA A 60 -2.48 5.41 8.29
N VAL A 61 -2.20 5.26 7.00
CA VAL A 61 -0.83 5.52 6.49
C VAL A 61 -0.46 6.99 6.54
N ILE A 62 -1.38 7.93 6.27
CA ILE A 62 -1.10 9.36 6.45
C ILE A 62 -0.83 9.67 7.92
N HIS A 63 -1.65 9.15 8.84
CA HIS A 63 -1.43 9.36 10.26
C HIS A 63 -0.06 8.82 10.73
N ASN A 64 0.40 7.70 10.16
CA ASN A 64 1.76 7.22 10.37
C ASN A 64 2.80 8.21 9.87
N MET A 65 2.63 8.72 8.64
CA MET A 65 3.61 9.58 7.98
C MET A 65 3.74 10.94 8.65
N GLU A 66 2.63 11.52 9.11
CA GLU A 66 2.59 12.89 9.63
C GLU A 66 2.87 12.97 11.15
N SER A 67 2.52 11.93 11.93
CA SER A 67 2.61 12.02 13.39
C SER A 67 3.03 10.72 14.09
N SER A 68 3.50 9.71 13.36
CA SER A 68 3.86 8.40 13.92
C SER A 68 2.73 7.80 14.76
N LEU A 69 1.49 7.98 14.30
CA LEU A 69 0.26 7.47 14.95
C LEU A 69 -0.06 8.11 16.30
N ASN A 70 0.38 9.35 16.52
CA ASN A 70 0.12 10.05 17.77
C ASN A 70 -1.31 10.63 17.84
N PHE A 71 -2.20 9.89 18.49
CA PHE A 71 -3.60 10.29 18.72
C PHE A 71 -3.82 11.42 19.72
N ALA A 72 -2.76 11.98 20.32
CA ALA A 72 -2.86 13.19 21.15
C ALA A 72 -2.60 14.48 20.36
N ARG A 73 -2.39 14.38 19.04
CA ARG A 73 -2.04 15.50 18.16
C ARG A 73 -3.00 15.64 16.98
N HIS A 74 -3.16 16.87 16.51
CA HIS A 74 -3.93 17.20 15.33
C HIS A 74 -3.31 16.57 14.08
N LEU A 75 -4.13 15.89 13.27
CA LEU A 75 -3.72 15.37 11.96
C LEU A 75 -3.31 16.49 10.98
N HIS A 76 -3.68 17.74 11.25
CA HIS A 76 -3.33 18.89 10.42
C HIS A 76 -1.81 19.12 10.31
N ASN A 77 -1.14 19.17 11.46
CA ASN A 77 0.21 19.71 11.60
C ASN A 77 0.96 19.21 12.84
N GLY A 78 0.36 18.30 13.62
CA GLY A 78 0.95 17.74 14.83
C GLY A 78 0.83 18.59 16.10
N ASP A 79 0.09 19.71 16.11
CA ASP A 79 -0.16 20.47 17.34
C ASP A 79 -0.98 19.64 18.36
N PRO A 80 -0.87 19.86 19.68
CA PRO A 80 -1.65 19.12 20.69
C PRO A 80 -3.16 19.36 20.57
N LEU A 81 -3.98 18.32 20.81
CA LEU A 81 -5.45 18.40 20.75
C LEU A 81 -6.09 19.24 21.88
N SER A 82 -5.30 19.71 22.85
CA SER A 82 -5.77 20.52 23.98
C SER A 82 -6.10 21.98 23.62
N ALA A 83 -5.80 22.41 22.40
CA ALA A 83 -6.09 23.74 21.88
C ALA A 83 -6.44 23.65 20.39
N ARG A 84 -6.69 24.78 19.74
CA ARG A 84 -6.70 24.82 18.27
C ARG A 84 -5.26 24.88 17.77
N THR A 85 -5.04 24.48 16.53
CA THR A 85 -3.74 24.59 15.86
C THR A 85 -3.23 26.03 15.87
N VAL A 86 -1.95 26.20 16.17
CA VAL A 86 -1.22 27.47 16.06
C VAL A 86 -0.37 27.47 14.80
N ASN A 87 0.22 26.31 14.48
CA ASN A 87 0.95 26.11 13.24
C ASN A 87 -0.03 26.04 12.05
N VAL A 88 0.47 26.30 10.84
CA VAL A 88 -0.36 26.28 9.63
C VAL A 88 -0.88 24.86 9.36
N PRO A 89 -2.18 24.66 9.07
CA PRO A 89 -3.25 25.66 9.05
C PRO A 89 -3.70 26.04 10.47
N ALA A 90 -3.59 27.33 10.82
CA ALA A 90 -3.92 27.83 12.15
C ALA A 90 -5.44 27.88 12.41
N GLY A 91 -5.83 27.80 13.68
CA GLY A 91 -7.21 27.94 14.15
C GLY A 91 -8.10 26.74 13.85
N ARG A 92 -7.54 25.53 13.75
CA ARG A 92 -8.26 24.28 13.48
C ARG A 92 -8.37 23.36 14.70
N PRO A 93 -9.41 22.51 14.80
CA PRO A 93 -10.64 22.47 14.00
C PRO A 93 -11.42 23.79 14.07
N LYS A 94 -12.33 24.08 13.13
CA LYS A 94 -13.14 25.33 13.21
C LYS A 94 -14.35 25.20 14.13
N GLN A 95 -14.98 24.03 14.15
CA GLN A 95 -16.16 23.74 14.96
C GLN A 95 -15.75 23.07 16.28
N GLY A 96 -16.62 23.16 17.30
CA GLY A 96 -16.37 22.61 18.63
C GLY A 96 -15.44 23.45 19.51
N ASN A 97 -15.15 22.95 20.71
CA ASN A 97 -14.25 23.55 21.70
C ASN A 97 -13.21 22.51 22.16
N PRO A 98 -11.96 22.91 22.42
CA PRO A 98 -10.95 22.00 22.94
C PRO A 98 -11.25 21.57 24.40
N PRO A 99 -10.68 20.44 24.87
CA PRO A 99 -9.85 19.51 24.11
C PRO A 99 -10.65 18.74 23.06
N PHE A 100 -10.08 18.58 21.87
CA PHE A 100 -10.71 17.85 20.78
C PHE A 100 -10.38 16.35 20.88
N SER A 101 -11.31 15.49 20.44
CA SER A 101 -10.95 14.13 20.06
C SER A 101 -10.09 14.15 18.80
N TRP A 102 -9.33 13.07 18.59
CA TRP A 102 -8.55 12.94 17.37
C TRP A 102 -9.46 12.84 16.14
N GLU A 103 -10.59 12.16 16.27
CA GLU A 103 -11.58 11.94 15.22
C GLU A 103 -12.22 13.25 14.73
N GLU A 104 -12.57 14.16 15.65
CA GLU A 104 -13.04 15.51 15.31
C GLU A 104 -11.97 16.29 14.54
N SER A 105 -10.72 16.23 15.01
CA SER A 105 -9.62 16.90 14.33
C SER A 105 -9.29 16.30 12.97
N ALA A 106 -9.27 14.98 12.86
CA ALA A 106 -8.98 14.28 11.61
C ALA A 106 -10.07 14.58 10.58
N THR A 107 -11.33 14.64 10.99
CA THR A 107 -12.46 15.01 10.13
C THR A 107 -12.32 16.43 9.57
N ASP A 108 -11.95 17.43 10.39
CA ASP A 108 -11.68 18.80 9.89
C ASP A 108 -10.50 18.82 8.91
N ALA A 109 -9.42 18.08 9.20
CA ALA A 109 -8.24 18.00 8.34
C ALA A 109 -8.54 17.38 6.97
N LEU A 110 -9.23 16.25 6.93
CA LEU A 110 -9.59 15.56 5.69
C LEU A 110 -10.59 16.39 4.86
N LYS A 111 -11.52 17.09 5.52
CA LYS A 111 -12.44 18.04 4.85
C LYS A 111 -11.70 19.24 4.27
N LEU A 112 -10.78 19.83 5.02
CA LEU A 112 -9.96 20.96 4.57
C LEU A 112 -9.11 20.61 3.34
N LYS A 113 -8.57 19.38 3.29
CA LYS A 113 -7.83 18.86 2.13
C LYS A 113 -8.73 18.44 0.96
N GLY A 114 -10.06 18.54 1.10
CA GLY A 114 -11.02 18.19 0.05
C GLY A 114 -11.14 16.70 -0.23
N LEU A 115 -10.63 15.83 0.65
CA LEU A 115 -10.59 14.37 0.42
C LEU A 115 -11.98 13.73 0.45
N HIS A 116 -12.93 14.32 1.19
CA HIS A 116 -14.35 13.94 1.17
C HIS A 116 -15.04 14.13 -0.21
N ASN A 117 -14.42 14.86 -1.14
CA ASN A 117 -14.94 15.06 -2.50
C ASN A 117 -14.22 14.18 -3.53
N TRP A 118 -13.26 13.36 -3.10
CA TRP A 118 -12.55 12.43 -3.97
C TRP A 118 -13.25 11.07 -3.97
N SER A 119 -13.45 10.50 -5.16
CA SER A 119 -14.20 9.25 -5.34
C SER A 119 -13.36 8.10 -5.89
N ASP A 120 -12.21 8.39 -6.51
CA ASP A 120 -11.36 7.37 -7.12
C ASP A 120 -10.41 6.75 -6.07
N TRP A 121 -10.94 5.84 -5.27
CA TRP A 121 -10.17 5.06 -4.30
C TRP A 121 -9.65 3.73 -4.87
N SER A 122 -9.49 3.65 -6.20
CA SER A 122 -8.68 2.59 -6.81
C SER A 122 -7.22 2.71 -6.34
N LEU A 123 -6.42 1.65 -6.52
CA LEU A 123 -5.01 1.67 -6.15
C LEU A 123 -4.25 2.90 -6.73
N PRO A 124 -4.32 3.21 -8.04
CA PRO A 124 -3.69 4.41 -8.56
C PRO A 124 -4.24 5.72 -7.97
N GLY A 125 -5.53 5.78 -7.68
CA GLY A 125 -6.16 6.95 -7.06
C GLY A 125 -5.71 7.18 -5.62
N VAL A 126 -5.54 6.10 -4.84
CA VAL A 126 -4.97 6.12 -3.50
C VAL A 126 -3.52 6.64 -3.53
N LEU A 127 -2.67 6.08 -4.40
CA LEU A 127 -1.27 6.49 -4.52
C LEU A 127 -1.13 7.94 -4.99
N TYR A 128 -1.95 8.37 -5.95
CA TYR A 128 -2.03 9.75 -6.39
C TYR A 128 -2.37 10.70 -5.23
N LYS A 129 -3.36 10.35 -4.41
CA LYS A 129 -3.74 11.19 -3.26
C LYS A 129 -2.72 11.19 -2.13
N LEU A 130 -1.99 10.10 -1.91
CA LEU A 130 -0.89 10.07 -0.96
C LEU A 130 0.27 10.95 -1.43
N GLU A 131 0.60 10.91 -2.72
CA GLU A 131 1.63 11.78 -3.27
C GLU A 131 1.21 13.25 -3.27
N GLU A 132 -0.06 13.54 -3.59
CA GLU A 132 -0.62 14.89 -3.46
C GLU A 132 -0.55 15.40 -2.02
N TYR A 133 -0.81 14.52 -1.04
CA TYR A 133 -0.80 14.85 0.37
C TYR A 133 0.58 15.34 0.83
N ASN A 134 1.63 14.61 0.44
CA ASN A 134 3.03 14.98 0.65
C ASN A 134 3.45 16.20 -0.19
N GLY A 135 3.00 16.24 -1.44
CA GLY A 135 3.30 17.29 -2.40
C GLY A 135 4.09 16.84 -3.63
N TRP A 136 3.93 17.59 -4.72
CA TRP A 136 4.42 17.26 -6.07
C TRP A 136 5.90 17.57 -6.35
N GLY A 137 6.70 17.88 -5.32
CA GLY A 137 8.08 18.35 -5.51
C GLY A 137 8.95 17.41 -6.32
N TYR A 138 8.84 16.10 -6.06
CA TYR A 138 9.59 15.06 -6.78
C TYR A 138 9.22 15.04 -8.27
N ARG A 139 7.93 14.94 -8.61
CA ARG A 139 7.49 14.95 -10.02
C ARG A 139 7.84 16.24 -10.77
N LEU A 140 7.80 17.38 -10.10
CA LEU A 140 8.03 18.69 -10.74
C LEU A 140 9.51 19.04 -10.90
N TYR A 141 10.37 18.61 -9.98
CA TYR A 141 11.75 19.10 -9.91
C TYR A 141 12.80 17.98 -9.89
N HIS A 142 12.42 16.74 -9.54
CA HIS A 142 13.31 15.58 -9.46
C HIS A 142 12.66 14.31 -10.03
N PRO A 143 12.17 14.33 -11.29
CA PRO A 143 11.37 13.23 -11.86
C PRO A 143 12.11 11.89 -11.98
N HIS A 144 13.44 11.89 -11.84
CA HIS A 144 14.28 10.70 -11.80
C HIS A 144 14.29 10.00 -10.42
N VAL A 145 13.71 10.62 -9.39
CA VAL A 145 13.58 10.04 -8.04
C VAL A 145 12.10 9.89 -7.69
N LEU A 146 11.68 8.65 -7.50
CA LEU A 146 10.36 8.35 -6.96
C LEU A 146 10.26 8.80 -5.50
N SER A 147 9.12 9.38 -5.11
CA SER A 147 8.96 9.98 -3.79
C SER A 147 9.22 8.96 -2.67
N PRO A 148 10.18 9.20 -1.75
CA PRO A 148 10.40 8.35 -0.59
C PRO A 148 9.20 8.33 0.35
N TYR A 149 8.32 9.33 0.30
CA TYR A 149 7.06 9.32 1.05
C TYR A 149 6.17 8.13 0.66
N LEU A 150 6.25 7.68 -0.60
CA LEU A 150 5.56 6.49 -1.06
C LEU A 150 6.44 5.24 -0.95
N TRP A 151 7.68 5.33 -1.42
CA TRP A 151 8.45 4.14 -1.83
C TRP A 151 9.66 3.81 -0.95
N SER A 152 9.96 4.62 0.07
CA SER A 152 11.09 4.35 0.95
C SER A 152 10.95 2.99 1.65
N GLY A 153 11.98 2.16 1.56
CA GLY A 153 11.99 0.79 2.08
C GLY A 153 11.74 -0.31 1.03
N SER A 154 11.56 0.05 -0.25
CA SER A 154 11.45 -0.91 -1.36
C SER A 154 12.56 -0.76 -2.41
N ASN A 155 12.53 -1.62 -3.43
CA ASN A 155 13.33 -1.51 -4.65
C ASN A 155 13.06 -0.23 -5.46
N GLN A 156 11.91 0.42 -5.30
CA GLN A 156 11.52 1.61 -6.08
C GLN A 156 12.24 2.90 -5.65
N TYR A 157 12.92 2.91 -4.49
CA TYR A 157 13.61 4.10 -3.97
C TYR A 157 14.99 3.76 -3.42
N VAL A 158 16.04 4.46 -3.87
CA VAL A 158 17.41 4.27 -3.38
C VAL A 158 17.86 5.44 -2.50
N SER A 159 17.91 6.65 -3.07
CA SER A 159 18.31 7.89 -2.40
C SER A 159 17.67 9.09 -3.11
N GLY A 160 17.85 10.28 -2.54
CA GLY A 160 17.27 11.51 -3.05
C GLY A 160 16.09 11.94 -2.18
N LYS A 161 16.22 13.07 -1.48
CA LYS A 161 15.09 13.63 -0.72
C LYS A 161 15.27 15.12 -0.46
N TYR A 162 14.15 15.77 -0.20
CA TYR A 162 14.16 17.04 0.51
C TYR A 162 14.56 16.80 1.98
N VAL A 163 15.63 17.45 2.42
CA VAL A 163 16.11 17.38 3.82
C VAL A 163 15.55 18.51 4.68
N ALA A 164 15.07 19.57 4.02
CA ALA A 164 14.27 20.65 4.59
C ALA A 164 13.46 21.30 3.46
N ASP A 165 12.57 22.22 3.80
CA ASP A 165 11.76 22.95 2.82
C ASP A 165 12.63 23.60 1.74
N GLY A 166 12.40 23.19 0.49
CA GLY A 166 13.15 23.65 -0.68
C GLY A 166 14.62 23.18 -0.76
N ARG A 167 15.11 22.37 0.19
CA ARG A 167 16.49 21.88 0.22
C ARG A 167 16.58 20.42 -0.21
N TRP A 168 16.92 20.22 -1.48
CA TRP A 168 17.14 18.90 -2.09
C TRP A 168 18.52 18.32 -1.77
N SER A 169 18.62 17.00 -1.68
CA SER A 169 19.87 16.24 -1.65
C SER A 169 19.69 14.92 -2.40
N ASP A 170 20.51 14.68 -3.43
CA ASP A 170 20.49 13.44 -4.25
C ASP A 170 20.95 12.19 -3.49
N VAL A 171 21.73 12.37 -2.43
CA VAL A 171 22.38 11.27 -1.69
C VAL A 171 21.72 10.98 -0.35
N ALA A 172 20.90 11.90 0.16
CA ALA A 172 20.19 11.67 1.41
C ALA A 172 19.17 10.52 1.24
N VAL A 173 19.13 9.61 2.22
CA VAL A 173 18.24 8.45 2.21
C VAL A 173 17.15 8.65 3.26
N SER A 174 15.90 8.41 2.90
CA SER A 174 14.81 8.40 3.87
C SER A 174 14.93 7.19 4.82
N LYS A 175 14.79 7.44 6.12
CA LYS A 175 14.70 6.38 7.13
C LYS A 175 13.26 5.95 7.40
N GLN A 176 12.30 6.81 7.07
CA GLN A 176 10.88 6.53 7.25
C GLN A 176 10.41 5.56 6.17
N ILE A 177 9.64 4.52 6.55
CA ILE A 177 8.97 3.62 5.62
C ILE A 177 7.90 4.37 4.86
N GLY A 178 7.87 4.21 3.53
CA GLY A 178 6.92 4.89 2.66
C GLY A 178 5.50 4.33 2.78
N ALA A 179 4.50 5.18 2.53
CA ALA A 179 3.09 4.84 2.62
C ALA A 179 2.68 3.74 1.63
N ALA A 180 3.22 3.74 0.41
CA ALA A 180 2.93 2.70 -0.58
C ALA A 180 3.54 1.34 -0.17
N VAL A 181 4.69 1.35 0.52
CA VAL A 181 5.30 0.15 1.10
C VAL A 181 4.41 -0.45 2.20
N CYS A 182 3.85 0.39 3.08
CA CYS A 182 2.87 -0.06 4.07
C CYS A 182 1.61 -0.66 3.43
N LEU A 183 1.06 0.00 2.40
CA LEU A 183 -0.10 -0.50 1.66
C LEU A 183 0.20 -1.81 0.93
N ARG A 184 1.38 -1.92 0.30
CA ARG A 184 1.83 -3.16 -0.34
C ARG A 184 1.84 -4.31 0.65
N ARG A 185 2.41 -4.11 1.84
CA ARG A 185 2.43 -5.17 2.85
C ARG A 185 1.04 -5.51 3.39
N LEU A 186 0.18 -4.53 3.62
CA LEU A 186 -1.21 -4.77 4.03
C LEU A 186 -1.97 -5.62 2.98
N ALA A 187 -1.76 -5.32 1.69
CA ALA A 187 -2.36 -6.06 0.59
C ALA A 187 -1.80 -7.49 0.49
N GLU A 188 -0.47 -7.67 0.59
CA GLU A 188 0.17 -9.00 0.64
C GLU A 188 -0.35 -9.85 1.81
N LEU A 189 -0.66 -9.22 2.95
CA LEU A 189 -1.25 -9.86 4.12
C LEU A 189 -2.77 -10.13 4.00
N GLY A 190 -3.43 -9.66 2.94
CA GLY A 190 -4.88 -9.78 2.76
C GLY A 190 -5.69 -8.91 3.73
N MET A 191 -5.08 -7.89 4.32
CA MET A 191 -5.73 -7.01 5.32
C MET A 191 -6.54 -5.87 4.68
N ILE A 192 -6.29 -5.59 3.40
CA ILE A 192 -7.00 -4.61 2.61
C ILE A 192 -7.30 -5.18 1.22
N GLU A 193 -8.42 -4.75 0.66
CA GLU A 193 -8.75 -4.96 -0.75
C GLU A 193 -8.54 -3.63 -1.48
N LEU A 194 -7.63 -3.64 -2.45
CA LEU A 194 -7.37 -2.50 -3.31
C LEU A 194 -8.19 -2.70 -4.59
N LEU A 195 -9.20 -1.85 -4.78
CA LEU A 195 -10.06 -1.89 -5.95
C LEU A 195 -9.22 -1.62 -7.20
N GLN A 196 -9.25 -2.54 -8.16
CA GLN A 196 -8.65 -2.36 -9.49
C GLN A 196 -9.63 -1.69 -10.45
N ALA A 197 -9.10 -1.12 -11.53
CA ALA A 197 -9.89 -0.83 -12.72
C ALA A 197 -10.50 -2.13 -13.29
N PRO A 198 -11.68 -2.08 -13.91
CA PRO A 198 -12.39 -3.30 -14.34
C PRO A 198 -11.54 -4.11 -15.33
N ILE A 199 -11.40 -5.40 -15.01
CA ILE A 199 -10.72 -6.40 -15.84
C ILE A 199 -11.65 -6.78 -16.99
N ILE A 200 -11.16 -6.76 -18.23
CA ILE A 200 -11.79 -7.49 -19.33
C ILE A 200 -11.58 -8.98 -19.03
N ALA A 201 -12.65 -9.67 -18.66
CA ALA A 201 -12.64 -11.09 -18.36
C ALA A 201 -12.14 -11.90 -19.57
N VAL A 202 -11.09 -12.69 -19.38
CA VAL A 202 -10.64 -13.67 -20.36
C VAL A 202 -11.41 -14.97 -20.08
N ALA A 203 -12.12 -15.46 -21.09
CA ALA A 203 -13.07 -16.56 -21.00
C ALA A 203 -12.41 -17.90 -20.63
N GLU A 204 -13.04 -18.61 -19.70
CA GLU A 204 -12.72 -19.98 -19.29
C GLU A 204 -13.04 -20.99 -20.42
N LYS A 205 -12.24 -22.04 -20.53
CA LYS A 205 -12.55 -23.22 -21.34
C LYS A 205 -12.31 -24.48 -20.50
N GLU A 206 -13.37 -25.23 -20.22
CA GLU A 206 -13.32 -26.54 -19.58
C GLU A 206 -12.88 -27.64 -20.59
N VAL A 207 -12.10 -28.62 -20.12
CA VAL A 207 -11.91 -29.93 -20.78
C VAL A 207 -11.86 -31.05 -19.72
N ALA A 208 -12.58 -32.14 -20.01
CA ALA A 208 -12.79 -33.34 -19.19
C ALA A 208 -11.59 -34.35 -19.21
N PRO A 209 -11.55 -35.35 -18.30
CA PRO A 209 -10.31 -36.06 -17.93
C PRO A 209 -10.08 -37.43 -18.60
N GLY A 210 -8.80 -37.86 -18.61
CA GLY A 210 -8.33 -39.21 -18.92
C GLY A 210 -6.91 -39.45 -18.35
N VAL A 211 -6.71 -40.58 -17.68
CA VAL A 211 -5.62 -40.99 -16.74
C VAL A 211 -4.81 -42.16 -17.35
N PRO A 212 -3.64 -42.69 -16.88
CA PRO A 212 -2.56 -42.25 -15.94
C PRO A 212 -1.11 -42.34 -16.51
N GLU A 213 -0.16 -41.65 -15.89
CA GLU A 213 1.19 -42.20 -15.58
C GLU A 213 1.83 -41.31 -14.50
N ALA A 214 2.29 -41.88 -13.39
CA ALA A 214 2.92 -41.11 -12.31
C ALA A 214 4.35 -40.73 -12.73
N PRO A 215 4.68 -39.43 -12.89
CA PRO A 215 6.03 -39.04 -13.23
C PRO A 215 6.82 -38.58 -11.99
N ALA A 216 8.14 -38.64 -12.11
CA ALA A 216 9.06 -37.58 -11.69
C ALA A 216 8.45 -36.56 -10.74
N GLU A 217 8.61 -36.69 -9.42
CA GLU A 217 7.98 -35.74 -8.50
C GLU A 217 8.36 -34.29 -8.88
N PRO A 218 7.38 -33.38 -9.06
CA PRO A 218 7.61 -32.09 -9.69
C PRO A 218 8.58 -31.20 -8.90
N LEU A 219 9.37 -30.40 -9.61
CA LEU A 219 10.37 -29.48 -9.04
C LEU A 219 9.73 -28.34 -8.23
N LEU A 220 8.48 -27.99 -8.54
CA LEU A 220 7.67 -27.04 -7.77
C LEU A 220 6.67 -27.83 -6.94
N ARG A 221 6.76 -27.73 -5.62
CA ARG A 221 5.84 -28.37 -4.67
C ARG A 221 5.46 -27.43 -3.57
N TYR A 222 4.30 -27.66 -2.98
CA TYR A 222 3.89 -26.97 -1.79
C TYR A 222 4.87 -27.26 -0.65
N SER A 223 5.32 -26.21 0.02
CA SER A 223 6.15 -26.31 1.23
C SER A 223 6.04 -25.02 2.00
N ASP A 224 5.79 -25.13 3.30
CA ASP A 224 5.82 -24.00 4.23
C ASP A 224 7.22 -23.81 4.85
N THR A 225 8.17 -24.71 4.58
CA THR A 225 9.49 -24.73 5.23
C THR A 225 10.66 -24.68 4.25
N GLU A 226 10.45 -24.93 2.97
CA GLU A 226 11.49 -24.95 1.95
C GLU A 226 11.26 -23.87 0.91
N SER A 227 12.32 -23.10 0.61
CA SER A 227 12.30 -22.10 -0.46
C SER A 227 13.07 -22.58 -1.68
N SER A 228 12.71 -22.07 -2.87
CA SER A 228 13.42 -22.37 -4.11
C SER A 228 13.39 -21.20 -5.10
N THR A 229 14.42 -21.08 -5.93
CA THR A 229 14.47 -20.10 -7.03
C THR A 229 13.39 -20.33 -8.09
N ILE A 230 12.93 -21.58 -8.25
CA ILE A 230 11.79 -21.88 -9.14
C ILE A 230 10.52 -21.20 -8.60
N THR A 231 10.32 -21.24 -7.28
CA THR A 231 9.23 -20.54 -6.63
C THR A 231 9.41 -19.03 -6.69
N GLU A 232 10.62 -18.49 -6.52
CA GLU A 232 10.88 -17.05 -6.64
C GLU A 232 10.46 -16.56 -8.04
N ASN A 233 10.90 -17.27 -9.09
CA ASN A 233 10.52 -16.96 -10.47
C ASN A 233 9.01 -17.07 -10.69
N LEU A 234 8.37 -18.08 -10.08
CA LEU A 234 6.91 -18.18 -10.10
C LEU A 234 6.25 -16.99 -9.40
N GLN A 235 6.71 -16.59 -8.23
CA GLN A 235 6.17 -15.45 -7.49
C GLN A 235 6.37 -14.13 -8.25
N VAL A 236 7.52 -13.95 -8.90
CA VAL A 236 7.77 -12.83 -9.82
C VAL A 236 6.75 -12.86 -10.96
N PHE A 237 6.57 -14.01 -11.63
CA PHE A 237 5.57 -14.17 -12.69
C PHE A 237 4.15 -13.91 -12.20
N LEU A 238 3.75 -14.47 -11.06
CA LEU A 238 2.43 -14.27 -10.46
C LEU A 238 2.18 -12.80 -10.16
N ASN A 239 3.18 -12.06 -9.68
CA ASN A 239 3.07 -10.61 -9.47
C ASN A 239 2.96 -9.79 -10.76
N THR A 240 3.22 -10.36 -11.95
CA THR A 240 2.92 -9.69 -13.22
C THR A 240 1.44 -9.77 -13.60
N ILE A 241 0.67 -10.61 -12.91
CA ILE A 241 -0.75 -10.82 -13.20
C ILE A 241 -1.58 -9.85 -12.34
N PRO A 242 -2.40 -8.98 -12.96
CA PRO A 242 -3.21 -8.02 -12.23
C PRO A 242 -4.09 -8.69 -11.17
N GLY A 243 -4.03 -8.21 -9.92
CA GLY A 243 -4.79 -8.74 -8.79
C GLY A 243 -4.17 -9.91 -8.05
N ILE A 244 -2.97 -10.31 -8.44
CA ILE A 244 -2.18 -11.28 -7.71
C ILE A 244 -1.01 -10.56 -7.04
N PHE A 245 -0.95 -10.65 -5.72
CA PHE A 245 0.11 -10.08 -4.91
C PHE A 245 0.66 -11.17 -3.99
N VAL A 246 1.84 -11.68 -4.34
CA VAL A 246 2.57 -12.66 -3.54
C VAL A 246 3.94 -12.13 -3.19
N ARG A 247 4.43 -12.43 -1.99
CA ARG A 247 5.80 -12.11 -1.63
C ARG A 247 6.74 -12.95 -2.50
N VAL A 248 7.85 -12.38 -2.96
CA VAL A 248 8.93 -13.13 -3.63
C VAL A 248 9.91 -13.57 -2.54
N ASP A 249 9.60 -14.67 -1.86
CA ASP A 249 10.40 -15.26 -0.77
C ASP A 249 10.87 -16.69 -1.07
N GLY A 250 10.52 -17.20 -2.24
CA GLY A 250 10.84 -18.55 -2.68
C GLY A 250 10.02 -19.64 -2.00
N TYR A 251 9.11 -19.33 -1.06
CA TYR A 251 8.32 -20.33 -0.36
C TYR A 251 7.01 -20.64 -1.12
N PRO A 252 6.81 -21.88 -1.58
CA PRO A 252 5.63 -22.29 -2.33
C PRO A 252 4.46 -22.65 -1.41
N GLY A 253 4.35 -21.95 -0.27
CA GLY A 253 3.35 -22.19 0.76
C GLY A 253 1.95 -21.65 0.39
N GLN A 254 1.10 -21.56 1.40
CA GLN A 254 -0.34 -21.30 1.24
C GLN A 254 -0.69 -20.14 0.30
N ARG A 255 0.02 -19.01 0.40
CA ARG A 255 -0.27 -17.80 -0.39
C ARG A 255 0.18 -17.93 -1.84
N THR A 256 1.40 -18.41 -2.08
CA THR A 256 1.93 -18.68 -3.42
C THR A 256 1.03 -19.67 -4.15
N SER A 257 0.62 -20.74 -3.47
CA SER A 257 -0.27 -21.75 -4.05
C SER A 257 -1.70 -21.26 -4.28
N ALA A 258 -2.24 -20.41 -3.40
CA ALA A 258 -3.56 -19.79 -3.62
C ALA A 258 -3.55 -18.81 -4.81
N ALA A 259 -2.47 -18.05 -4.97
CA ALA A 259 -2.26 -17.19 -6.13
C ALA A 259 -2.10 -17.99 -7.42
N PHE A 260 -1.29 -19.06 -7.37
CA PHE A 260 -1.17 -20.01 -8.48
C PHE A 260 -2.53 -20.56 -8.90
N LYS A 261 -3.37 -20.98 -7.96
CA LYS A 261 -4.74 -21.44 -8.24
C LYS A 261 -5.62 -20.39 -8.90
N LYS A 262 -5.56 -19.13 -8.46
CA LYS A 262 -6.35 -18.06 -9.10
C LYS A 262 -5.99 -17.89 -10.58
N VAL A 263 -4.76 -18.21 -10.97
CA VAL A 263 -4.25 -18.04 -12.33
C VAL A 263 -4.47 -19.29 -13.17
N THR A 264 -4.23 -20.48 -12.60
CA THR A 264 -4.18 -21.74 -13.35
C THR A 264 -5.41 -22.63 -13.12
N GLY A 265 -6.20 -22.36 -12.10
CA GLY A 265 -7.28 -23.24 -11.61
C GLY A 265 -6.81 -24.33 -10.66
N TYR A 266 -5.49 -24.56 -10.53
CA TYR A 266 -4.92 -25.66 -9.74
C TYR A 266 -4.07 -25.14 -8.59
N TYR A 267 -4.09 -25.83 -7.46
CA TYR A 267 -3.09 -25.59 -6.42
C TYR A 267 -1.72 -26.13 -6.87
N ILE A 268 -0.64 -25.62 -6.25
CA ILE A 268 0.69 -26.19 -6.42
C ILE A 268 0.66 -27.65 -5.93
N TYR A 269 1.37 -28.53 -6.63
CA TYR A 269 1.44 -29.95 -6.30
C TYR A 269 1.83 -30.19 -4.82
N GLY A 270 1.08 -31.03 -4.11
CA GLY A 270 1.28 -31.31 -2.69
C GLY A 270 0.61 -30.31 -1.75
N ASP A 271 -0.14 -29.33 -2.25
CA ASP A 271 -0.95 -28.45 -1.41
C ASP A 271 -2.12 -29.25 -0.79
N PRO A 272 -2.28 -29.23 0.54
CA PRO A 272 -3.30 -30.02 1.23
C PRO A 272 -4.74 -29.64 0.86
N ARG A 273 -4.96 -28.50 0.20
CA ARG A 273 -6.28 -28.05 -0.27
C ARG A 273 -6.66 -28.57 -1.66
N GLY A 274 -5.74 -29.23 -2.35
CA GLY A 274 -5.95 -29.77 -3.70
C GLY A 274 -6.43 -31.23 -3.75
N GLU A 275 -6.47 -31.94 -2.62
CA GLU A 275 -6.84 -33.36 -2.54
C GLU A 275 -8.34 -33.62 -2.29
N THR A 276 -9.22 -32.69 -2.69
CA THR A 276 -10.69 -32.84 -2.59
C THR A 276 -11.37 -32.76 -3.94
#